data_AF-A0A968Z566-F1
#
_entry.id   AF-A0A968Z566-F1
#
_cell.length_a   1.000
_cell.length_b   1.000
_cell.length_c   1.000
_cell.angle_alpha   90.00
_cell.angle_beta   90.00
_cell.angle_gamma   90.00
#
_symmetry.space_group_name_H-M   'P 1'
#
loop_
_entity.id
_entity.type
_entity.pdbx_description
1 polymer ?
#
loop_
_entity_poly.entity_id
_entity_poly.type
_entity_poly.pdbx_seq_one_letter_code
_entity_poly.pdbx_strand_id
1 'polypeptide(L)' 'MESYKIRQQVGQDGVLHLDIPVGVRDREVEVMVIYQPVPSDRSPAMSLADLYGICADDPINLNEDGIDDALDEDLAGAFE' A
#
# COMPACT_ATOMS: atom_id res chain seq x y z
N MET A 1 -14.15 -28.37 10.38
CA MET A 1 -13.50 -27.14 10.85
C MET A 1 -13.50 -26.23 9.64
N GLU A 2 -14.49 -25.33 9.54
CA GLU A 2 -14.64 -24.42 8.40
C GLU A 2 -13.83 -23.15 8.69
N SER A 3 -13.03 -22.69 7.73
CA SER A 3 -12.19 -21.50 7.89
C SER A 3 -12.64 -20.40 6.93
N TYR A 4 -12.98 -19.23 7.46
CA TYR A 4 -13.37 -18.06 6.67
C TYR A 4 -12.27 -17.02 6.74
N LYS A 5 -11.73 -16.60 5.58
CA LYS A 5 -10.72 -15.54 5.50
C LYS A 5 -11.41 -14.21 5.22
N ILE A 6 -11.51 -13.35 6.24
CA ILE A 6 -12.14 -12.03 6.14
C ILE A 6 -11.03 -10.98 6.08
N ARG A 7 -11.04 -10.12 5.05
CA ARG A 7 -10.13 -8.96 4.93
C ARG A 7 -10.96 -7.69 5.09
N GLN A 8 -10.79 -7.03 6.22
CA GLN A 8 -11.50 -5.79 6.55
C GLN A 8 -10.50 -4.78 7.10
N GLN A 9 -10.72 -3.50 6.82
CA GLN A 9 -9.97 -2.42 7.45
C GLN A 9 -10.57 -2.11 8.83
N VAL A 10 -9.71 -1.82 9.80
CA VAL A 10 -10.13 -1.38 11.13
C VAL A 10 -10.81 -0.02 11.01
N GLY A 11 -11.94 0.15 11.70
CA GLY A 11 -12.66 1.42 11.71
C GLY A 11 -11.83 2.56 12.31
N GLN A 12 -12.26 3.80 12.08
CA GLN A 12 -11.61 4.98 12.69
C GLN A 12 -11.68 4.98 14.23
N ASP A 13 -12.57 4.17 14.80
CA ASP A 13 -12.73 3.89 16.22
C ASP A 13 -11.73 2.85 16.77
N GLY A 14 -10.93 2.22 15.89
CA GLY A 14 -9.97 1.19 16.29
C GLY A 14 -10.58 -0.20 16.48
N VAL A 15 -11.83 -0.43 16.04
CA VAL A 15 -12.54 -1.70 16.23
C VAL A 15 -12.65 -2.48 14.91
N LEU A 16 -12.43 -3.79 14.98
CA LEU A 16 -12.63 -4.73 13.86
C LEU A 16 -13.99 -5.42 14.02
N HIS A 17 -14.90 -5.21 13.07
CA HIS A 17 -16.25 -5.77 13.10
C HIS A 17 -16.34 -7.04 12.24
N LEU A 18 -16.34 -8.21 12.89
CA LEU A 18 -16.44 -9.51 12.22
C LEU A 18 -17.87 -10.05 12.24
N ASP A 19 -18.55 -9.99 11.10
CA ASP A 19 -19.85 -10.66 10.89
C ASP A 19 -19.64 -12.07 10.35
N ILE A 20 -19.86 -13.09 11.19
CA ILE A 20 -19.70 -14.51 10.81
C ILE A 20 -21.08 -15.13 10.61
N PRO A 21 -21.54 -15.37 9.37
CA PRO A 21 -22.79 -16.05 9.12
C PRO A 21 -22.65 -17.54 9.45
N VAL A 22 -23.17 -17.96 10.60
CA VAL A 22 -23.06 -19.36 11.06
C VAL A 22 -24.11 -20.29 10.46
N GLY A 23 -25.22 -19.78 9.93
CA GLY A 23 -26.27 -20.57 9.27
C GLY A 23 -26.99 -21.62 10.13
N VAL A 24 -26.57 -21.79 11.39
CA VAL A 24 -27.15 -22.71 12.37
C VAL A 24 -28.03 -21.95 13.36
N ARG A 25 -29.12 -22.59 13.78
CA ARG A 25 -30.06 -22.10 14.80
C ARG A 25 -30.10 -23.11 15.95
N ASP A 26 -30.25 -22.60 17.17
CA ASP A 26 -30.43 -23.40 18.39
C ASP A 26 -29.29 -24.40 18.68
N ARG A 27 -28.05 -24.01 18.38
CA ARG A 27 -26.85 -24.78 18.69
C ARG A 27 -25.75 -23.89 19.24
N GLU A 28 -25.02 -24.42 20.22
CA GLU A 28 -23.81 -23.80 20.76
C GLU A 28 -22.66 -23.96 19.75
N VAL A 29 -21.93 -22.87 19.53
CA VAL A 29 -20.83 -22.82 18.58
C VAL A 29 -19.63 -22.17 19.27
N GLU A 30 -18.50 -22.86 19.22
CA GLU A 30 -17.22 -22.32 19.68
C GLU A 30 -16.52 -21.62 18.50
N VAL A 31 -16.09 -20.38 18.72
CA VAL A 31 -15.39 -19.57 17.71
C VAL A 31 -14.03 -19.17 18.25
N MET A 32 -12.97 -19.57 17.56
CA MET A 32 -11.61 -19.11 17.81
C MET A 32 -11.23 -18.04 16.80
N VAL A 33 -10.90 -16.84 17.28
CA VAL A 33 -10.43 -15.72 16.46
C VAL A 33 -8.93 -15.57 16.66
N ILE A 34 -8.16 -15.66 15.57
CA ILE A 34 -6.72 -15.40 15.58
C ILE A 34 -6.49 -14.05 14.91
N TYR A 35 -6.01 -13.08 15.69
CA TYR A 35 -5.61 -11.77 15.18
C TYR A 35 -4.12 -11.78 14.84
N GLN A 36 -3.79 -11.49 13.59
CA GLN A 36 -2.42 -11.27 13.15
C GLN A 36 -2.34 -9.92 12.44
N PRO A 37 -1.55 -8.94 12.96
CA PRO A 37 -1.35 -7.69 12.26
C PRO A 37 -0.60 -7.97 10.95
N VAL A 38 -1.18 -7.51 9.84
CA VAL A 38 -0.51 -7.57 8.54
C VAL A 38 0.32 -6.28 8.41
N PRO A 39 1.62 -6.37 8.13
CA PRO A 39 2.42 -5.19 7.83
C PRO A 39 1.76 -4.46 6.65
N SER A 40 1.48 -3.18 6.82
CA SER A 40 1.05 -2.35 5.71
C SER A 40 2.20 -2.27 4.72
N ASP A 41 2.00 -2.73 3.48
CA ASP A 41 2.86 -2.47 2.32
C ASP A 41 2.81 -0.97 1.93
N ARG A 42 2.87 -0.07 2.91
CA ARG A 42 3.37 1.25 2.64
C ARG A 42 4.84 1.00 2.33
N SER A 43 5.17 1.09 1.04
CA SER A 43 6.53 1.40 0.62
C SER A 43 7.09 2.38 1.64
N PRO A 44 8.25 2.10 2.25
CA PRO A 44 8.81 3.01 3.25
C PRO A 44 8.78 4.38 2.59
N ALA A 45 7.99 5.29 3.17
CA ALA A 45 7.92 6.64 2.67
C ALA A 45 9.34 7.16 2.87
N MET A 46 10.16 7.09 1.83
CA MET A 46 11.52 7.60 1.87
C MET A 46 11.38 9.05 2.29
N SER A 47 12.05 9.42 3.37
CA SER A 47 12.08 10.81 3.75
C SER A 47 12.81 11.57 2.65
N LEU A 48 12.48 12.84 2.44
CA LEU A 48 13.22 13.67 1.47
C LEU A 48 14.73 13.73 1.81
N ALA A 49 15.12 13.49 3.06
CA ALA A 49 16.52 13.40 3.47
C ALA A 49 17.22 12.15 2.90
N ASP A 50 16.49 11.05 2.71
CA ASP A 50 17.03 9.81 2.11
C ASP A 50 17.32 9.98 0.61
N LEU A 51 16.77 11.02 -0.02
CA LEU A 51 17.04 11.38 -1.41
C LEU A 51 18.24 12.33 -1.57
N TYR A 52 18.88 12.74 -0.48
CA TYR A 52 20.01 13.67 -0.56
C TYR A 52 21.21 13.01 -1.26
N GLY A 53 21.62 13.58 -2.40
CA GLY A 53 22.75 13.09 -3.19
C GLY A 53 22.41 12.00 -4.21
N ILE A 54 21.13 11.70 -4.45
CA ILE A 54 20.73 10.73 -5.50
C ILE A 54 21.22 11.13 -6.90
N CYS A 55 21.43 12.42 -7.14
CA CYS A 55 21.99 12.96 -8.39
C CYS A 55 23.49 13.33 -8.27
N ALA A 56 24.23 12.77 -7.30
CA ALA A 56 25.66 13.07 -7.16
C ALA A 56 26.51 12.40 -8.26
N ASP A 57 26.15 11.18 -8.64
CA ASP A 57 26.84 10.41 -9.69
C ASP A 57 26.39 10.81 -11.11
N ASP A 58 25.15 11.29 -11.23
CA ASP A 58 24.55 11.78 -12.49
C ASP A 58 23.97 13.19 -12.28
N PRO A 59 24.80 14.24 -12.40
CA PRO A 59 24.39 15.61 -12.14
C PRO A 59 23.43 16.10 -13.23
N ILE A 60 22.37 16.80 -12.80
CA ILE A 60 21.43 17.43 -13.71
C ILE A 60 22.15 18.54 -14.49
N ASN A 61 22.28 18.38 -15.80
CA ASN A 61 22.88 19.38 -16.67
C ASN A 61 21.88 20.52 -16.92
N LEU A 62 22.16 21.70 -16.34
CA LEU A 62 21.37 22.92 -16.55
C LEU A 62 22.02 23.75 -17.66
N ASN A 63 21.63 23.49 -18.91
CA ASN A 63 22.00 24.32 -20.07
C ASN A 63 20.85 25.27 -20.45
N GLU A 64 21.13 26.20 -21.37
CA GLU A 64 20.11 27.16 -21.87
C GLU A 64 19.24 26.57 -22.98
N ASP A 65 19.52 25.33 -23.41
CA ASP A 65 18.85 24.64 -24.51
C ASP A 65 17.48 24.04 -24.14
N GLY A 66 17.11 24.05 -22.85
CA GLY A 66 15.81 23.54 -22.40
C GLY A 66 15.80 22.01 -22.24
N ILE A 67 14.60 21.42 -22.28
CA ILE A 67 14.41 19.96 -22.18
C ILE A 67 14.77 19.36 -23.54
N ASP A 68 15.59 18.31 -23.55
CA ASP A 68 15.95 17.59 -24.78
C ASP A 68 14.69 16.95 -25.39
N ASP A 69 14.35 17.30 -26.63
CA ASP A 69 13.16 16.80 -27.34
C ASP A 69 13.13 15.25 -27.42
N ALA A 70 14.27 14.58 -27.32
CA ALA A 70 14.33 13.12 -27.29
C ALA A 70 13.80 12.51 -25.98
N LEU A 71 13.78 13.28 -24.87
CA LEU A 71 13.24 12.83 -23.58
C LEU A 71 11.71 12.96 -23.52
N ASP A 72 11.10 13.75 -24.40
CA ASP A 72 9.63 13.89 -24.49
C ASP A 72 8.97 12.67 -25.18
N GLU A 73 9.67 12.01 -26.11
CA GLU A 73 9.15 10.80 -26.80
C GLU A 73 8.97 9.61 -25.83
N ASP A 74 9.84 9.46 -24.84
CA ASP A 74 9.77 8.40 -23.83
C ASP A 74 8.76 8.68 -22.70
N LEU A 75 8.22 9.91 -22.63
CA LEU A 75 7.27 10.34 -21.59
C LEU A 75 5.81 10.32 -22.07
N ALA A 76 5.56 10.03 -23.35
CA ALA A 76 4.23 9.87 -23.91
C ALA A 76 3.47 8.71 -23.22
N GLY A 77 2.49 9.05 -22.37
CA GLY A 77 1.70 8.10 -21.60
C GLY A 77 2.20 7.83 -20.17
N ALA A 78 3.27 8.50 -19.71
CA ALA A 78 3.79 8.31 -18.35
C ALA A 78 2.88 8.88 -17.24
N PHE A 79 1.90 9.73 -17.59
CA PHE A 79 0.99 10.39 -16.66
C PHE A 79 -0.50 10.09 -16.95
N GLU A 80 -0.81 9.10 -17.79
CA GLU A 80 -2.17 8.56 -17.94
C GLU A 80 -2.46 7.42 -16.94
#